data_AF-A0A955C5Q6-F1
#
_entry.id   AF-A0A955C5Q6-F1
#
_cell.length_a   1.000
_cell.length_b   1.000
_cell.length_c   1.000
_cell.angle_alpha   90.00
_cell.angle_beta   90.00
_cell.angle_gamma   90.00
#
_symmetry.space_group_name_H-M   'P 1'
#
loop_
_entity.id
_entity.type
_entity.pdbx_description
1 polymer ?
#
loop_
_entity_poly.entity_id
_entity_poly.type
_entity_poly.pdbx_seq_one_letter_code
_entity_poly.pdbx_strand_id
1 'polypeptide(L)'
;GIEIDPALVEAARSLAEAFELPVEFAAGRFIPTGGDALVDDAYAESGTECFWLITDHSSGYDELGLEVDDFDIVFAYPWPNEEHVLESLFERYAADGALLLTYNQYDSVRLQRKISRRR
;
A
#
# COMPACT_ATOMS: atom_id res chain seq x y z
N GLY A 1 -7.99 -3.95 -4.04
CA GLY A 1 -6.81 -3.16 -4.49
C GLY A 1 -7.11 -1.70 -4.26
N ILE A 2 -6.10 -0.93 -3.84
CA ILE A 2 -6.25 0.51 -3.57
C ILE A 2 -5.43 1.27 -4.61
N GLU A 3 -6.04 2.24 -5.26
CA GLU A 3 -5.42 3.08 -6.27
C GLU A 3 -5.94 4.52 -6.14
N ILE A 4 -5.06 5.50 -6.32
CA ILE A 4 -5.40 6.91 -6.12
C ILE A 4 -6.09 7.52 -7.35
N ASP A 5 -5.80 7.01 -8.55
CA ASP A 5 -6.46 7.45 -9.77
C ASP A 5 -7.82 6.72 -9.96
N PRO A 6 -8.96 7.43 -9.82
CA PRO A 6 -10.28 6.83 -9.97
C PRO A 6 -10.52 6.26 -11.38
N ALA A 7 -9.86 6.78 -12.43
CA ALA A 7 -9.99 6.25 -13.78
C ALA A 7 -9.36 4.85 -13.90
N LEU A 8 -8.25 4.60 -13.19
CA LEU A 8 -7.63 3.28 -13.14
C LEU A 8 -8.46 2.29 -12.32
N VAL A 9 -9.07 2.75 -11.22
CA VAL A 9 -10.01 1.94 -10.43
C VAL A 9 -11.21 1.51 -11.28
N GLU A 10 -11.79 2.43 -12.05
CA GLU A 10 -12.94 2.11 -12.92
C GLU A 10 -12.56 1.11 -14.02
N ALA A 11 -11.38 1.29 -14.63
CA ALA A 11 -10.86 0.33 -15.61
C ALA A 11 -10.65 -1.06 -15.00
N ALA A 12 -10.12 -1.14 -13.77
CA ALA A 12 -9.92 -2.39 -13.05
C ALA A 12 -11.24 -3.08 -12.69
N ARG A 13 -12.25 -2.32 -12.24
CA ARG A 13 -13.60 -2.82 -11.96
C ARG A 13 -14.27 -3.38 -13.22
N SER A 14 -14.20 -2.64 -14.33
CA SER A 14 -14.71 -3.09 -15.63
C SER A 14 -14.04 -4.40 -16.08
N LEU A 15 -12.73 -4.54 -15.89
CA LEU A 15 -12.01 -5.76 -16.20
C LEU A 15 -12.43 -6.92 -15.29
N ALA A 16 -12.58 -6.68 -13.99
CA ALA A 16 -13.03 -7.70 -13.05
C ALA A 16 -14.44 -8.20 -13.36
N GLU A 17 -15.37 -7.30 -13.70
CA GLU A 17 -16.73 -7.65 -14.12
C GLU A 17 -16.71 -8.50 -15.40
N ALA A 18 -15.93 -8.10 -16.41
CA ALA A 18 -15.84 -8.82 -17.69
C ALA A 18 -15.32 -10.26 -17.55
N PHE A 19 -14.53 -10.54 -16.51
CA PHE A 19 -13.96 -11.86 -16.22
C PHE A 19 -14.59 -12.53 -14.99
N GLU A 20 -15.67 -11.96 -14.44
CA GLU A 20 -16.38 -12.47 -13.26
C GLU A 20 -15.46 -12.73 -12.05
N LEU A 21 -14.48 -11.84 -11.85
CA LEU A 21 -13.48 -11.98 -10.79
C LEU A 21 -14.04 -11.47 -9.45
N PRO A 22 -13.95 -12.26 -8.35
CA PRO A 22 -14.41 -11.86 -7.03
C PRO A 22 -13.36 -10.97 -6.34
N VAL A 23 -13.13 -9.78 -6.89
CA VAL A 23 -12.13 -8.82 -6.39
C VAL A 23 -12.75 -7.46 -6.13
N GLU A 24 -12.26 -6.79 -5.10
CA GLU A 24 -12.73 -5.46 -4.71
C GLU A 24 -11.64 -4.41 -4.96
N PHE A 25 -12.06 -3.20 -5.34
CA PHE A 25 -11.18 -2.07 -5.56
C PHE A 25 -11.71 -0.83 -4.85
N ALA A 26 -10.82 0.00 -4.32
CA ALA A 26 -11.11 1.27 -3.68
C ALA A 26 -10.29 2.40 -4.29
N ALA A 27 -10.91 3.56 -4.42
CA ALA A 27 -10.30 4.78 -4.91
C ALA A 27 -9.82 5.64 -3.72
N GLY A 28 -8.51 5.71 -3.52
CA GLY A 28 -7.95 6.46 -2.41
C GLY A 28 -6.47 6.18 -2.18
N ARG A 29 -5.94 6.77 -1.11
CA ARG A 29 -4.55 6.57 -0.69
C ARG A 29 -4.40 5.19 -0.06
N PHE A 30 -3.29 4.52 -0.32
CA PHE A 30 -2.90 3.31 0.41
C PHE A 30 -2.27 3.60 1.77
N ILE A 31 -2.28 4.87 2.22
CA ILE A 31 -1.84 5.26 3.55
C ILE A 31 -2.96 4.99 4.55
N PRO A 32 -2.74 4.13 5.56
CA PRO A 32 -3.74 3.89 6.59
C PRO A 32 -3.93 5.12 7.46
N THR A 33 -5.09 5.20 8.11
CA THR A 33 -5.41 6.28 9.04
C THR A 33 -4.34 6.39 10.14
N GLY A 34 -3.78 7.60 10.30
CA GLY A 34 -2.69 7.89 11.23
C GLY A 34 -1.29 7.55 10.72
N GLY A 35 -1.18 7.05 9.49
CA GLY A 35 0.09 6.76 8.82
C GLY A 35 0.83 8.00 8.31
N ASP A 36 0.17 9.16 8.21
CA ASP A 36 0.74 10.37 7.60
C ASP A 36 2.06 10.81 8.27
N ALA A 37 2.15 10.71 9.60
CA ALA A 37 3.38 11.06 10.32
C ALA A 37 4.58 10.18 9.94
N LEU A 38 4.35 8.89 9.67
CA LEU A 38 5.40 7.97 9.21
C LEU A 38 5.84 8.31 7.78
N VAL A 39 4.92 8.77 6.95
CA VAL A 39 5.25 9.22 5.60
C VAL A 39 6.06 10.52 5.69
N ASP A 40 5.63 11.49 6.51
CA ASP A 40 6.33 12.76 6.79
C ASP A 40 7.77 12.56 7.29
N ASP A 41 7.98 11.64 8.24
CA ASP A 41 9.32 11.30 8.72
C ASP A 41 10.17 10.68 7.61
N ALA A 42 9.60 9.73 6.85
CA ALA A 42 10.27 9.08 5.75
C ALA A 42 10.62 10.04 4.59
N TYR A 43 9.84 11.10 4.39
CA TYR A 43 10.14 12.20 3.46
C TYR A 43 11.32 13.03 3.94
N ALA A 44 11.32 13.43 5.21
CA ALA A 44 12.38 14.25 5.79
C ALA A 44 13.75 13.55 5.72
N GLU A 45 13.76 12.22 5.84
CA GLU A 45 14.96 11.39 5.76
C GLU A 45 15.45 11.13 4.33
N SER A 46 14.53 10.94 3.36
CA SER A 46 14.88 10.56 1.98
C SER A 46 15.09 11.75 1.04
N GLY A 47 14.59 12.94 1.38
CA GLY A 47 14.62 14.13 0.52
C GLY A 47 13.89 13.97 -0.81
N THR A 48 13.04 12.93 -0.95
CA THR A 48 12.35 12.59 -2.19
C THR A 48 10.88 13.02 -2.11
N GLU A 49 10.45 13.92 -3.00
CA GLU A 49 9.04 14.29 -3.12
C GLU A 49 8.24 13.14 -3.76
N CYS A 50 7.70 12.24 -2.94
CA CYS A 50 6.63 11.30 -3.31
C CYS A 50 5.35 12.08 -3.66
N PHE A 51 5.28 12.58 -4.89
CA PHE A 51 4.19 13.41 -5.43
C PHE A 51 2.80 12.74 -5.34
N TRP A 52 2.76 11.41 -5.32
CA TRP A 52 1.52 10.60 -5.28
C TRP A 52 0.90 10.48 -3.87
N LEU A 53 1.67 10.83 -2.84
CA LEU A 53 1.28 10.68 -1.44
C LEU A 53 0.71 11.97 -0.84
N ILE A 54 0.84 13.11 -1.55
CA ILE A 54 0.36 14.43 -1.14
C ILE A 54 -0.96 14.72 -1.86
N THR A 55 -2.06 14.17 -1.37
CA THR A 55 -3.40 14.57 -1.82
C THR A 55 -4.41 14.42 -0.69
N ASP A 56 -5.41 15.31 -0.70
CA ASP A 56 -6.52 15.40 0.26
C ASP A 56 -7.54 14.25 0.09
N HIS A 57 -7.07 13.08 -0.34
CA HIS A 57 -7.89 11.91 -0.64
C HIS A 57 -8.04 11.03 0.60
N SER A 58 -9.25 10.49 0.78
CA SER A 58 -9.56 9.52 1.83
C SER A 58 -8.72 8.26 1.68
N SER A 59 -8.56 7.53 2.78
CA SER A 59 -7.88 6.24 2.77
C SER A 59 -8.71 5.23 1.98
N GLY A 60 -8.07 4.48 1.07
CA GLY A 60 -8.76 3.40 0.36
C GLY A 60 -9.20 2.27 1.29
N TYR A 61 -8.55 2.14 2.45
CA TYR A 61 -8.94 1.22 3.52
C TYR A 61 -10.35 1.52 4.06
N ASP A 62 -10.72 2.81 4.16
CA ASP A 62 -12.04 3.22 4.65
C ASP A 62 -13.16 2.77 3.69
N GLU A 63 -12.93 2.83 2.38
CA GLU A 63 -13.89 2.36 1.37
C GLU A 63 -14.02 0.82 1.39
N LEU A 64 -12.92 0.11 1.64
CA LEU A 64 -12.93 -1.36 1.77
C LEU A 64 -13.53 -1.81 3.11
N GLY A 65 -13.57 -0.94 4.13
CA GLY A 65 -13.94 -1.32 5.49
C GLY A 65 -12.96 -2.31 6.11
N LEU A 66 -11.68 -2.24 5.72
CA LEU A 66 -10.59 -3.11 6.17
C LEU A 66 -9.43 -2.28 6.71
N GLU A 67 -8.64 -2.84 7.60
CA GLU A 67 -7.36 -2.29 8.06
C GLU A 67 -6.18 -3.04 7.43
N VAL A 68 -4.96 -2.51 7.58
CA VAL A 68 -3.75 -3.13 6.96
C VAL A 68 -3.45 -4.50 7.56
N ASP A 69 -3.81 -4.74 8.83
CA ASP A 69 -3.62 -6.02 9.51
C ASP A 69 -4.66 -7.08 9.15
N ASP A 70 -5.70 -6.74 8.41
CA ASP A 70 -6.63 -7.72 7.82
C ASP A 70 -6.01 -8.48 6.63
N PHE A 71 -4.90 -8.01 6.08
CA PHE A 71 -4.26 -8.61 4.90
C PHE A 71 -3.12 -9.58 5.28
N ASP A 72 -3.23 -10.83 4.82
CA ASP A 72 -2.15 -11.82 4.93
C ASP A 72 -0.93 -11.44 4.05
N ILE A 73 -1.19 -10.83 2.90
CA ILE A 73 -0.19 -10.45 1.90
C ILE A 73 -0.51 -9.06 1.36
N VAL A 74 0.45 -8.15 1.46
CA VAL A 74 0.44 -6.84 0.80
C VAL A 74 1.36 -6.89 -0.41
N PHE A 75 0.82 -6.69 -1.61
CA PHE A 75 1.59 -6.52 -2.83
C PHE A 75 1.70 -5.03 -3.17
N ALA A 76 2.91 -4.57 -3.49
CA ALA A 76 3.13 -3.18 -3.87
C ALA A 76 4.23 -3.03 -4.94
N TYR A 77 4.10 -1.96 -5.73
CA TYR A 77 5.08 -1.55 -6.74
C TYR A 77 5.63 -0.16 -6.36
N PRO A 78 6.64 -0.08 -5.47
CA PRO A 78 7.22 1.20 -5.08
C PRO A 78 7.93 1.87 -6.26
N TRP A 79 7.84 3.20 -6.31
CA TRP A 79 8.80 3.97 -7.10
C TRP A 79 10.20 3.88 -6.47
N PRO A 80 11.26 4.16 -7.25
CA PRO A 80 12.62 4.19 -6.72
C PRO A 80 12.73 5.12 -5.52
N ASN A 81 13.31 4.63 -4.43
CA ASN A 81 13.47 5.34 -3.15
C ASN A 81 12.17 5.53 -2.36
N GLU A 82 11.08 4.84 -2.70
CA GLU A 82 9.86 4.80 -1.87
C GLU A 82 9.72 3.47 -1.10
N GLU A 83 10.67 2.54 -1.28
CA GLU A 83 10.63 1.23 -0.65
C GLU A 83 10.57 1.33 0.89
N HIS A 84 11.32 2.28 1.48
CA HIS A 84 11.38 2.46 2.94
C HIS A 84 10.07 2.97 3.53
N VAL A 85 9.30 3.76 2.78
CA VAL A 85 7.97 4.23 3.21
C VAL A 85 7.03 3.04 3.33
N LEU A 86 6.96 2.21 2.30
CA LEU A 86 6.13 1.00 2.30
C LEU A 86 6.56 0.02 3.40
N GLU A 87 7.87 -0.21 3.55
CA GLU A 87 8.40 -1.07 4.61
C GLU A 87 8.03 -0.55 6.00
N SER A 88 8.08 0.77 6.23
CA SER A 88 7.76 1.37 7.53
C SER A 88 6.26 1.31 7.85
N LEU A 89 5.41 1.57 6.86
CA LEU A 89 3.96 1.41 6.99
C LEU A 89 3.61 -0.05 7.26
N PHE A 90 4.19 -0.98 6.51
CA PHE A 90 3.97 -2.41 6.69
C PHE A 90 4.43 -2.88 8.08
N GLU A 91 5.63 -2.51 8.51
CA GLU A 91 6.16 -2.83 9.83
C GLU A 91 5.25 -2.29 10.94
N ARG A 92 4.68 -1.10 10.76
CA ARG A 92 3.81 -0.48 11.77
C ARG A 92 2.42 -1.10 11.83
N TYR A 93 1.76 -1.29 10.69
CA TYR A 93 0.32 -1.53 10.61
C TYR A 93 -0.07 -2.96 10.22
N ALA A 94 0.80 -3.75 9.59
CA ALA A 94 0.43 -5.11 9.18
C ALA A 94 0.38 -6.09 10.37
N ALA A 95 -0.34 -7.19 10.22
CA ALA A 95 -0.38 -8.25 11.23
C ALA A 95 0.97 -8.96 11.38
N ASP A 96 1.25 -9.47 12.59
CA ASP A 96 2.39 -10.37 12.80
C ASP A 96 2.26 -11.61 11.91
N GLY A 97 3.31 -11.92 11.15
CA GLY A 97 3.32 -13.05 10.23
C GLY A 97 2.88 -12.72 8.80
N ALA A 98 2.29 -11.54 8.56
CA ALA A 98 1.91 -11.06 7.24
C ALA A 98 3.14 -10.93 6.32
N LEU A 99 2.88 -10.88 5.01
CA LEU A 99 3.91 -10.80 3.97
C LEU A 99 3.84 -9.48 3.20
N LEU A 100 4.99 -8.87 2.95
CA LEU A 100 5.16 -7.77 2.02
C LEU A 100 5.86 -8.30 0.77
N LEU A 101 5.18 -8.22 -0.37
CA LEU A 101 5.71 -8.59 -1.67
C LEU A 101 5.91 -7.32 -2.50
N THR A 102 7.15 -7.00 -2.83
CA THR A 102 7.47 -5.87 -3.72
C THR A 102 8.06 -6.36 -5.03
N TYR A 103 7.63 -5.73 -6.12
CA TYR A 103 8.29 -5.82 -7.41
C TYR A 103 8.98 -4.47 -7.66
N ASN A 104 10.32 -4.47 -7.77
CA ASN A 104 11.08 -3.24 -7.92
C ASN A 104 11.67 -3.08 -9.33
N GLN A 105 12.20 -1.88 -9.59
CA GLN A 105 12.82 -1.45 -10.85
C GLN A 105 13.97 -2.32 -11.39
N TYR A 106 14.52 -3.25 -10.59
CA TYR A 106 15.59 -4.16 -11.01
C TYR A 106 15.06 -5.54 -11.42
N ASP A 107 13.78 -5.62 -11.80
CA ASP A 107 13.04 -6.86 -12.09
C ASP A 107 13.16 -7.90 -10.97
N SER A 108 13.38 -7.43 -9.73
CA SER A 108 13.54 -8.29 -8.58
C SER A 108 12.25 -8.33 -7.77
N VAL A 109 11.80 -9.56 -7.53
CA VAL A 109 10.71 -9.85 -6.62
C VAL A 109 11.31 -10.04 -5.23
N ARG A 110 10.89 -9.22 -4.27
CA ARG A 110 11.30 -9.33 -2.88
C ARG A 110 10.09 -9.67 -2.00
N LEU A 111 10.23 -10.74 -1.23
CA LEU A 111 9.23 -11.16 -0.25
C LEU A 111 9.80 -11.03 1.16
N GLN A 112 9.12 -10.28 2.01
CA GLN A 112 9.45 -10.08 3.41
C GLN A 112 8.31 -10.57 4.29
N ARG A 113 8.64 -11.13 5.46
CA ARG A 113 7.67 -11.54 6.46
C ARG A 113 7.81 -10.67 7.70
N LYS A 114 6.72 -10.13 8.21
CA LYS A 114 6.70 -9.47 9.52
C LYS A 114 6.88 -10.52 10.61
N ILE A 115 7.90 -10.35 11.42
CA ILE A 115 8.19 -11.23 12.56
C ILE A 115 7.84 -10.50 13.84
N SER A 116 6.99 -11.14 14.66
CA SER A 116 6.63 -10.61 15.98
C SER A 116 7.89 -10.29 16.77
N ARG A 117 8.00 -9.05 17.28
CA ARG A 117 9.01 -8.73 18.27
C ARG A 117 8.70 -9.58 19.51
N ARG A 118 9.50 -10.63 19.73
CA ARG A 118 9.46 -11.38 21.00
C ARG A 118 9.52 -10.37 22.15
N ARG A 119 8.46 -10.34 22.96
CA ARG A 119 8.43 -9.60 24.22
C ARG A 119 9.46 -10.15 25.19
#